data_AF-A0A7S1SJJ4-F1
#
_entry.id   AF-A0A7S1SJJ4-F1
#
_cell.length_a   1.000
_cell.length_b   1.000
_cell.length_c   1.000
_cell.angle_alpha   90.00
_cell.angle_beta   90.00
_cell.angle_gamma   90.00
#
_symmetry.space_group_name_H-M   'P 1'
#
loop_
_entity.id
_entity.type
_entity.pdbx_description
1 polymer ?
#
loop_
_entity_poly.entity_id
_entity_poly.type
_entity_poly.pdbx_seq_one_letter_code
_entity_poly.pdbx_strand_id
1 'polypeptide(L)'
;AQVAANTKGIQLVGDLINEYSLTVVQAYMGHIQDNAEAAVRHMLAEFSQRAGMSEVGSVFAEDQMDDGTPIVLRVTIDRSQRTAVFDFTGTGPEVYGNCNTPPAVTYSAIIYCLRCMVTREIPLNQGCLTPIEVIIPEGCILNPSVGSAVVV
;
A
#
# COMPACT_ATOMS: atom_id res chain seq x y z
N ALA A 1 26.61 -5.49 -5.02
CA ALA A 1 25.74 -4.37 -5.44
C ALA A 1 24.97 -3.78 -4.27
N GLN A 2 24.09 -4.55 -3.60
CA GLN A 2 23.25 -4.06 -2.48
C GLN A 2 24.05 -3.42 -1.33
N VAL A 3 25.15 -4.04 -0.89
CA VAL A 3 26.01 -3.47 0.18
C VAL A 3 26.59 -2.11 -0.22
N ALA A 4 27.14 -1.99 -1.42
CA ALA A 4 27.72 -0.74 -1.91
C ALA A 4 26.66 0.38 -2.05
N ALA A 5 25.45 0.04 -2.50
CA ALA A 5 24.33 0.99 -2.58
C ALA A 5 23.93 1.50 -1.19
N ASN A 6 23.80 0.60 -0.21
CA ASN A 6 23.46 0.99 1.17
C ASN A 6 24.55 1.84 1.82
N THR A 7 25.83 1.48 1.64
CA THR A 7 26.95 2.29 2.14
C THR A 7 26.93 3.69 1.53
N LYS A 8 26.68 3.81 0.23
CA LYS A 8 26.56 5.11 -0.43
C LYS A 8 25.35 5.90 0.09
N GLY A 9 24.22 5.23 0.33
CA GLY A 9 23.03 5.82 0.93
C GLY A 9 23.30 6.41 2.32
N ILE A 10 23.99 5.67 3.20
CA ILE A 10 24.37 6.15 4.53
C ILE A 10 25.23 7.41 4.43
N GLN A 11 26.23 7.41 3.53
CA GLN A 11 27.09 8.57 3.33
C GLN A 11 26.28 9.80 2.88
N LEU A 12 25.44 9.65 1.87
CA LEU A 12 24.65 10.76 1.32
C LEU A 12 23.65 11.34 2.34
N VAL A 13 23.00 10.47 3.13
CA VAL A 13 22.12 10.92 4.22
C VAL A 13 22.92 11.63 5.31
N GLY A 14 24.11 11.12 5.65
CA GLY A 14 25.01 11.77 6.59
C GLY A 14 25.47 13.16 6.14
N ASP A 15 25.83 13.30 4.86
CA ASP A 15 26.21 14.57 4.26
C ASP A 15 25.06 15.59 4.33
N LEU A 16 23.83 15.15 4.00
CA LEU A 16 22.62 15.99 4.09
C LEU A 16 22.34 16.45 5.53
N ILE A 17 22.51 15.56 6.51
CA ILE A 17 22.32 15.89 7.94
C ILE A 17 23.39 16.88 8.41
N ASN A 18 24.64 16.74 7.96
CA ASN A 18 25.71 17.67 8.31
C ASN A 18 25.47 19.08 7.74
N GLU A 19 24.92 19.17 6.53
CA GLU A 19 24.63 20.45 5.86
C GLU A 19 23.38 21.13 6.43
N TYR A 20 22.30 20.39 6.66
CA TYR A 20 20.98 20.95 6.99
C TYR A 20 20.50 20.70 8.41
N SER A 21 21.22 19.91 9.21
CA SER A 21 20.81 19.35 10.51
C SER A 21 19.77 18.22 10.44
N LEU A 22 19.82 17.32 11.43
CA LEU A 22 18.91 16.19 11.54
C LEU A 22 17.44 16.62 11.59
N THR A 23 17.13 17.67 12.36
CA THR A 23 15.77 18.17 12.55
C THR A 23 15.14 18.61 11.23
N VAL A 24 15.90 19.32 10.39
CA VAL A 24 15.41 19.78 9.08
C VAL A 24 15.20 18.58 8.16
N VAL A 25 16.17 17.65 8.08
CA VAL A 25 16.04 16.45 7.24
C VAL A 25 14.80 15.65 7.63
N GLN A 26 14.57 15.42 8.92
CA GLN A 26 13.39 14.70 9.42
C GLN A 26 12.08 15.45 9.10
N ALA A 27 12.06 16.78 9.23
CA ALA A 27 10.89 17.57 8.86
C ALA A 27 10.53 17.40 7.37
N TYR A 28 11.52 17.46 6.48
CA TYR A 28 11.31 17.23 5.05
C TYR A 28 10.90 15.78 4.73
N MET A 29 11.41 14.78 5.45
CA MET A 29 10.93 13.39 5.33
C MET A 29 9.45 13.28 5.72
N GLY A 30 9.00 14.05 6.72
CA GLY A 30 7.58 14.17 7.07
C GLY A 30 6.78 14.80 5.95
N HIS A 31 7.19 15.96 5.45
CA HIS A 31 6.49 16.65 4.34
C HIS A 31 6.37 15.80 3.08
N ILE A 32 7.37 14.95 2.80
CA ILE A 32 7.32 13.98 1.70
C ILE A 32 6.21 12.95 1.91
N GLN A 33 6.01 12.46 3.13
CA GLN A 33 4.93 11.54 3.47
C GLN A 33 3.57 12.24 3.45
N ASP A 34 3.46 13.44 4.02
CA ASP A 34 2.22 14.23 4.04
C ASP A 34 1.73 14.54 2.61
N ASN A 35 2.64 14.85 1.70
CA ASN A 35 2.31 15.09 0.30
C ASN A 35 1.81 13.81 -0.41
N ALA A 36 2.40 12.65 -0.09
CA ALA A 36 1.95 11.37 -0.61
C ALA A 36 0.55 11.02 -0.08
N GLU A 37 0.30 11.22 1.22
CA GLU A 37 -1.02 11.05 1.85
C GLU A 37 -2.06 11.94 1.17
N ALA A 38 -1.81 13.25 1.10
CA ALA A 38 -2.72 14.21 0.48
C ALA A 38 -3.05 13.78 -0.96
N ALA A 39 -2.06 13.27 -1.69
CA ALA A 39 -2.26 12.81 -3.04
C ALA A 39 -3.21 11.62 -3.18
N VAL A 40 -3.06 10.62 -2.32
CA VAL A 40 -3.97 9.48 -2.28
C VAL A 40 -5.37 9.92 -1.86
N ARG A 41 -5.51 10.78 -0.84
CA ARG A 41 -6.82 11.32 -0.39
C ARG A 41 -7.59 11.99 -1.54
N HIS A 42 -6.90 12.80 -2.33
CA HIS A 42 -7.50 13.44 -3.50
C HIS A 42 -7.91 12.43 -4.58
N MET A 43 -7.02 11.47 -4.89
CA MET A 43 -7.28 10.42 -5.88
C MET A 43 -8.51 9.58 -5.51
N LEU A 44 -8.66 9.19 -4.23
CA LEU A 44 -9.82 8.44 -3.74
C LEU A 44 -11.14 9.21 -3.97
N ALA A 45 -11.16 10.50 -3.65
CA ALA A 45 -12.33 11.34 -3.85
C ALA A 45 -12.69 11.48 -5.34
N GLU A 46 -11.70 11.71 -6.20
CA GLU A 46 -11.89 11.79 -7.65
C GLU A 46 -12.39 10.47 -8.25
N PHE A 47 -11.80 9.34 -7.83
CA PHE A 47 -12.24 8.01 -8.25
C PHE A 47 -13.71 7.78 -7.86
N SER A 48 -14.07 8.04 -6.60
CA SER A 48 -15.43 7.86 -6.10
C SER A 48 -16.46 8.72 -6.86
N GLN A 49 -16.11 9.98 -7.17
CA GLN A 49 -16.95 10.85 -7.99
C GLN A 49 -17.10 10.34 -9.43
N ARG A 50 -15.99 9.98 -10.08
CA ARG A 50 -15.99 9.46 -11.47
C ARG A 50 -16.76 8.15 -11.60
N ALA A 51 -16.69 7.29 -10.58
CA ALA A 51 -17.43 6.03 -10.51
C ALA A 51 -18.92 6.22 -10.16
N GLY A 52 -19.39 7.45 -9.89
CA GLY A 52 -20.78 7.72 -9.54
C GLY A 52 -21.20 7.14 -8.19
N MET A 53 -20.26 6.93 -7.28
CA MET A 53 -20.53 6.34 -5.96
C MET A 53 -21.30 7.31 -5.06
N SER A 54 -22.01 6.76 -4.08
CA SER A 54 -22.53 7.52 -2.92
C SER A 54 -21.38 8.14 -2.12
N GLU A 55 -21.70 9.04 -1.18
CA GLU A 55 -20.69 9.71 -0.33
C GLU A 55 -19.80 8.71 0.41
N VAL A 56 -20.43 7.67 0.96
CA VAL A 56 -19.77 6.44 1.35
C VAL A 56 -20.23 5.36 0.39
N GLY A 57 -19.33 4.77 -0.37
CA GLY A 57 -19.67 3.74 -1.36
C GLY A 57 -18.58 2.71 -1.50
N SER A 58 -18.92 1.55 -2.07
CA SER A 58 -17.98 0.44 -2.23
C SER A 58 -17.94 -0.06 -3.67
N VAL A 59 -16.76 -0.49 -4.09
CA VAL A 59 -16.54 -1.31 -5.30
C VAL A 59 -16.03 -2.68 -4.88
N PHE A 60 -16.25 -3.69 -5.72
CA PHE A 60 -15.92 -5.08 -5.44
C PHE A 60 -15.28 -5.72 -6.67
N ALA A 61 -14.22 -6.51 -6.44
CA ALA A 61 -13.61 -7.36 -7.43
C ALA A 61 -13.24 -8.70 -6.80
N GLU A 62 -13.32 -9.76 -7.60
CA GLU A 62 -12.88 -11.11 -7.27
C GLU A 62 -12.13 -11.66 -8.49
N ASP A 63 -10.99 -12.30 -8.22
CA ASP A 63 -10.21 -13.04 -9.20
C ASP A 63 -9.77 -14.38 -8.62
N GLN A 64 -9.20 -15.26 -9.41
CA GLN A 64 -8.77 -16.60 -8.98
C GLN A 64 -7.34 -16.89 -9.39
N MET A 65 -6.61 -17.55 -8.48
CA MET A 65 -5.32 -18.16 -8.79
C MET A 65 -5.51 -19.35 -9.74
N ASP A 66 -4.41 -19.84 -10.34
CA ASP A 66 -4.44 -20.98 -11.26
C ASP A 66 -5.02 -22.27 -10.62
N ASP A 67 -4.91 -22.40 -9.29
CA ASP A 67 -5.48 -23.51 -8.52
C ASP A 67 -6.94 -23.28 -8.08
N GLY A 68 -7.54 -22.16 -8.48
CA GLY A 68 -8.90 -21.75 -8.14
C GLY A 68 -9.04 -21.01 -6.81
N THR A 69 -7.95 -20.76 -6.08
CA THR A 69 -8.01 -20.00 -4.82
C THR A 69 -8.47 -18.56 -5.09
N PRO A 70 -9.56 -18.07 -4.46
CA PRO A 70 -10.08 -16.75 -4.74
C PRO A 70 -9.24 -15.65 -4.09
N ILE A 71 -9.06 -14.54 -4.79
CA ILE A 71 -8.57 -13.27 -4.27
C ILE A 71 -9.74 -12.28 -4.32
N VAL A 72 -10.20 -11.82 -3.17
CA VAL A 72 -11.38 -10.96 -3.05
C VAL A 72 -10.94 -9.60 -2.52
N LEU A 73 -11.42 -8.53 -3.13
CA LEU A 73 -11.19 -7.17 -2.64
C LEU A 73 -12.47 -6.34 -2.72
N ARG A 74 -12.88 -5.81 -1.56
CA ARG A 74 -13.87 -4.74 -1.45
C ARG A 74 -13.17 -3.46 -1.05
N VAL A 75 -13.33 -2.40 -1.84
CA VAL A 75 -12.82 -1.07 -1.51
C VAL A 75 -13.99 -0.17 -1.17
N THR A 76 -14.07 0.27 0.09
CA THR A 76 -15.06 1.24 0.56
C THR A 76 -14.40 2.59 0.70
N ILE A 77 -14.96 3.64 0.11
CA ILE A 77 -14.42 5.00 0.13
C ILE A 77 -15.42 5.92 0.83
N ASP A 78 -14.95 6.65 1.83
CA ASP A 78 -15.65 7.78 2.43
C ASP A 78 -15.11 9.08 1.81
N ARG A 79 -15.90 9.74 0.97
CA ARG A 79 -15.48 11.00 0.32
C ARG A 79 -15.36 12.17 1.29
N SER A 80 -16.13 12.18 2.37
CA SER A 80 -16.13 13.25 3.35
C SER A 80 -14.82 13.26 4.14
N GLN A 81 -14.37 12.07 4.56
CA GLN A 81 -13.11 11.88 5.27
C GLN A 81 -11.90 11.68 4.34
N ARG A 82 -12.17 11.39 3.06
CA ARG A 82 -11.17 11.01 2.05
C ARG A 82 -10.31 9.84 2.52
N THR A 83 -10.96 8.83 3.10
CA THR A 83 -10.35 7.60 3.57
C THR A 83 -10.91 6.42 2.78
N ALA A 84 -10.22 5.29 2.84
CA ALA A 84 -10.70 4.05 2.25
C ALA A 84 -10.39 2.84 3.13
N VAL A 85 -11.26 1.83 3.04
CA VAL A 85 -11.05 0.50 3.62
C VAL A 85 -10.88 -0.48 2.47
N PHE A 86 -9.73 -1.15 2.43
CA PHE A 86 -9.40 -2.22 1.50
C PHE A 86 -9.58 -3.54 2.24
N ASP A 87 -10.70 -4.20 2.00
CA ASP A 87 -11.11 -5.40 2.71
C ASP A 87 -10.94 -6.64 1.82
N PHE A 88 -10.01 -7.50 2.23
CA PHE A 88 -9.71 -8.77 1.57
C PHE A 88 -10.51 -9.96 2.13
N THR A 89 -11.51 -9.71 2.98
CA THR A 89 -12.41 -10.76 3.49
C THR A 89 -13.08 -11.51 2.33
N GLY A 90 -13.00 -12.85 2.40
CA GLY A 90 -13.43 -13.75 1.32
C GLY A 90 -12.28 -14.29 0.47
N THR A 91 -11.08 -13.73 0.60
CA THR A 91 -9.87 -14.31 0.01
C THR A 91 -9.61 -15.71 0.57
N GLY A 92 -9.25 -16.64 -0.31
CA GLY A 92 -9.11 -18.06 -0.02
C GLY A 92 -8.01 -18.39 0.99
N PRO A 93 -8.05 -19.60 1.58
CA PRO A 93 -7.09 -20.02 2.60
C PRO A 93 -5.67 -20.08 2.03
N GLU A 94 -4.69 -20.07 2.92
CA GLU A 94 -3.32 -20.44 2.55
C GLU A 94 -3.26 -21.83 1.92
N VAL A 95 -2.34 -22.01 0.97
CA VAL A 95 -2.22 -23.20 0.13
C VAL A 95 -0.96 -24.00 0.46
N TYR A 96 -1.01 -25.31 0.23
CA TYR A 96 0.17 -26.18 0.31
C TYR A 96 1.04 -26.03 -0.95
N GLY A 97 1.57 -24.84 -1.14
CA GLY A 97 2.34 -24.42 -2.31
C GLY A 97 3.12 -23.14 -2.02
N ASN A 98 3.80 -22.60 -3.01
CA ASN A 98 4.63 -21.40 -2.87
C ASN A 98 3.89 -20.10 -3.21
N CYS A 99 2.62 -20.14 -3.62
CA CYS A 99 1.85 -18.95 -3.98
C CYS A 99 1.37 -18.12 -2.77
N ASN A 100 1.60 -18.59 -1.53
CA ASN A 100 1.28 -17.78 -0.37
C ASN A 100 2.11 -16.50 -0.35
N THR A 101 1.46 -15.42 0.05
CA THR A 101 1.98 -14.06 -0.08
C THR A 101 1.96 -13.41 1.31
N PRO A 102 3.11 -13.04 1.89
CA PRO A 102 3.15 -12.34 3.16
C PRO A 102 2.44 -10.98 3.10
N PRO A 103 1.84 -10.48 4.20
CA PRO A 103 1.12 -9.21 4.20
C PRO A 103 1.93 -8.03 3.64
N ALA A 104 3.24 -7.99 3.88
CA ALA A 104 4.13 -6.94 3.36
C ALA A 104 4.12 -6.83 1.82
N VAL A 105 3.96 -7.96 1.12
CA VAL A 105 3.86 -7.98 -0.35
C VAL A 105 2.49 -7.44 -0.78
N THR A 106 1.41 -7.77 -0.07
CA THR A 106 0.08 -7.20 -0.29
C THR A 106 0.08 -5.68 -0.12
N TYR A 107 0.69 -5.16 0.94
CA TYR A 107 0.86 -3.71 1.13
C TYR A 107 1.66 -3.06 0.00
N SER A 108 2.74 -3.71 -0.46
CA SER A 108 3.55 -3.22 -1.58
C SER A 108 2.75 -3.16 -2.89
N ALA A 109 1.92 -4.17 -3.17
CA ALA A 109 1.03 -4.18 -4.32
C ALA A 109 -0.01 -3.05 -4.25
N ILE A 110 -0.61 -2.81 -3.08
CA ILE A 110 -1.55 -1.69 -2.86
C ILE A 110 -0.84 -0.35 -3.15
N ILE A 111 0.35 -0.12 -2.57
CA ILE A 111 1.13 1.10 -2.79
C ILE A 111 1.41 1.31 -4.29
N TYR A 112 1.79 0.25 -5.01
CA TYR A 112 2.04 0.30 -6.45
C TYR A 112 0.77 0.68 -7.23
N CYS A 113 -0.36 0.01 -6.98
CA CYS A 113 -1.63 0.31 -7.63
C CYS A 113 -2.08 1.76 -7.39
N LEU A 114 -1.97 2.24 -6.14
CA LEU A 114 -2.28 3.64 -5.81
C LEU A 114 -1.39 4.60 -6.60
N ARG A 115 -0.09 4.32 -6.70
CA ARG A 115 0.81 5.16 -7.50
C ARG A 115 0.43 5.20 -8.97
N CYS A 116 0.01 4.07 -9.54
CA CYS A 116 -0.47 4.04 -10.93
C CYS A 116 -1.76 4.85 -11.14
N MET A 117 -2.60 4.97 -10.11
CA MET A 117 -3.84 5.74 -10.16
C MET A 117 -3.63 7.23 -9.90
N VAL A 118 -2.60 7.61 -9.14
CA VAL A 118 -2.27 9.00 -8.87
C VAL A 118 -1.62 9.63 -10.11
N THR A 119 -2.29 10.62 -10.69
CA THR A 119 -1.89 11.32 -11.94
C THR A 119 -0.74 12.31 -11.78
N ARG A 120 -0.22 12.47 -10.57
CA ARG A 120 0.88 13.40 -10.22
C ARG A 120 2.11 12.63 -9.77
N GLU A 121 3.28 13.19 -10.02
CA GLU A 121 4.53 12.65 -9.49
C GLU A 121 4.54 12.81 -7.96
N ILE A 122 4.32 11.71 -7.25
CA ILE A 122 4.47 11.62 -5.79
C ILE A 122 5.49 10.55 -5.43
N PRO A 123 6.43 10.79 -4.50
CA PRO A 123 7.33 9.74 -4.05
C PRO A 123 6.54 8.56 -3.46
N LEU A 124 6.90 7.34 -3.85
CA LEU A 124 6.33 6.10 -3.30
C LEU A 124 6.86 5.90 -1.87
N ASN A 125 6.01 6.05 -0.86
CA ASN A 125 6.36 5.81 0.54
C ASN A 125 5.11 5.43 1.37
N GLN A 126 5.31 5.13 2.64
CA GLN A 126 4.24 4.70 3.57
C GLN A 126 3.12 5.73 3.74
N GLY A 127 3.38 7.02 3.49
CA GLY A 127 2.36 8.07 3.51
C GLY A 127 1.19 7.80 2.55
N CYS A 128 1.40 7.05 1.47
CA CYS A 128 0.34 6.60 0.58
C CYS A 128 -0.73 5.74 1.28
N LEU A 129 -0.35 5.03 2.35
CA LEU A 129 -1.24 4.14 3.10
C LEU A 129 -1.88 4.80 4.31
N THR A 130 -1.42 6.00 4.73
CA THR A 130 -2.02 6.70 5.88
C THR A 130 -3.55 6.87 5.80
N PRO A 131 -4.18 7.18 4.64
CA PRO A 131 -5.63 7.29 4.56
C PRO A 131 -6.35 5.95 4.33
N ILE A 132 -5.63 4.82 4.38
CA ILE A 132 -6.12 3.51 3.97
C ILE A 132 -6.03 2.53 5.14
N GLU A 133 -7.17 1.99 5.52
CA GLU A 133 -7.25 0.79 6.35
C GLU A 133 -7.20 -0.45 5.46
N VAL A 134 -6.36 -1.43 5.80
CA VAL A 134 -6.25 -2.69 5.06
C VAL A 134 -6.62 -3.84 5.98
N ILE A 135 -7.62 -4.62 5.58
CA ILE A 135 -8.10 -5.79 6.32
C ILE A 135 -7.67 -7.02 5.53
N ILE A 136 -6.77 -7.84 6.09
CA ILE A 136 -6.31 -9.10 5.50
C ILE A 136 -6.55 -10.23 6.51
N PRO A 137 -7.53 -11.12 6.28
CA PRO A 137 -7.85 -12.20 7.21
C PRO A 137 -6.64 -13.09 7.50
N GLU A 138 -6.40 -13.46 8.76
CA GLU A 138 -5.35 -14.43 9.11
C GLU A 138 -5.62 -15.81 8.49
N GLY A 139 -4.56 -16.49 8.06
CA GLY A 139 -4.64 -17.82 7.46
C GLY A 139 -5.16 -17.85 6.02
N CYS A 140 -5.36 -16.69 5.39
CA CYS A 140 -5.63 -16.61 3.95
C CYS A 140 -4.33 -16.60 3.14
N ILE A 141 -4.42 -16.82 1.83
CA ILE A 141 -3.25 -16.83 0.92
C ILE A 141 -2.45 -15.52 0.94
N LEU A 142 -3.05 -14.40 1.38
CA LEU A 142 -2.42 -13.07 1.51
C LEU A 142 -1.93 -12.74 2.94
N ASN A 143 -2.19 -13.61 3.91
CA ASN A 143 -1.71 -13.51 5.29
C ASN A 143 -1.53 -14.94 5.86
N PRO A 144 -0.59 -15.71 5.29
CA PRO A 144 -0.39 -17.11 5.64
C PRO A 144 0.27 -17.24 7.01
N SER A 145 0.14 -18.43 7.61
CA SER A 145 0.84 -18.81 8.82
C SER A 145 2.36 -18.85 8.59
N VAL A 146 3.13 -18.64 9.66
CA VAL A 146 4.60 -18.55 9.62
C VAL A 146 5.27 -19.81 9.05
N GLY A 147 4.58 -20.96 9.09
CA GLY A 147 5.10 -22.25 8.60
C GLY A 147 4.87 -22.50 7.11
N SER A 148 4.08 -21.66 6.43
CA SER A 148 3.73 -21.85 5.03
C SER A 148 4.84 -21.38 4.09
N ALA A 149 5.01 -22.09 2.97
CA ALA A 149 5.94 -21.67 1.94
C ALA A 149 5.40 -20.40 1.25
N VAL A 150 6.22 -19.37 1.17
CA VAL A 150 5.88 -18.08 0.58
C VAL A 150 6.76 -17.79 -0.64
N VAL A 151 6.19 -17.09 -1.62
CA VAL A 151 6.98 -16.50 -2.71
C VAL A 151 7.53 -15.15 -2.24
N VAL A 152 8.80 -14.90 -2.58
CA VAL A 152 9.54 -13.65 -2.30
C VAL A 152 10.04 -13.06 -3.61
#